data_AF-A0A353XXB9-F1
#
_entry.id   AF-A0A353XXB9-F1
#
_cell.length_a   1.000
_cell.length_b   1.000
_cell.length_c   1.000
_cell.angle_alpha   90.00
_cell.angle_beta   90.00
_cell.angle_gamma   90.00
#
_symmetry.space_group_name_H-M   'P 1'
#
loop_
_entity.id
_entity.type
_entity.pdbx_description
1 polymer ?
#
loop_
_entity_poly.entity_id
_entity_poly.type
_entity_poly.pdbx_seq_one_letter_code
_entity_poly.pdbx_strand_id
1 'polypeptide(L)'
;MSAYIVNTRTIALLAIASATEWTGIKRKQAYINANTLILANIKSIATRYPDMKGKEIESFFPDWTQSAYRREVKDHIDAMADGPDLVKTKEFLIDVARGAADYDYQTCEFDSYPSSKANLIQLNAAAYAGYKLADLVEGVAA
;
A
#
# COMPACT_ATOMS: atom_id res chain seq x y z
N MET A 1 22.05 5.61 -4.19
CA MET A 1 20.57 5.68 -4.11
C MET A 1 20.03 4.51 -4.90
N SER A 2 19.51 3.49 -4.24
CA SER A 2 18.89 2.35 -4.89
C SER A 2 17.43 2.68 -5.17
N ALA A 3 17.10 2.77 -6.46
CA ALA A 3 15.74 2.94 -6.94
C ALA A 3 14.87 1.75 -6.54
N TYR A 4 13.71 1.98 -5.92
CA TYR A 4 12.75 0.90 -5.72
C TYR A 4 11.32 1.34 -6.04
N ILE A 5 10.71 0.54 -6.90
CA ILE A 5 9.27 0.37 -7.04
C ILE A 5 8.73 -0.27 -5.75
N VAL A 6 7.52 0.14 -5.34
CA VAL A 6 6.89 -0.42 -4.15
C VAL A 6 6.56 -1.90 -4.36
N ASN A 7 6.83 -2.71 -3.34
CA ASN A 7 6.43 -4.11 -3.33
C ASN A 7 4.90 -4.24 -3.43
N THR A 8 4.40 -5.13 -4.29
CA THR A 8 2.96 -5.33 -4.54
C THR A 8 2.18 -5.68 -3.26
N ARG A 9 2.77 -6.47 -2.36
CA ARG A 9 2.19 -6.78 -1.05
C ARG A 9 2.05 -5.52 -0.19
N THR A 10 3.01 -4.60 -0.21
CA THR A 10 2.93 -3.32 0.51
C THR A 10 1.73 -2.50 0.03
N ILE A 11 1.53 -2.39 -1.29
CA ILE A 11 0.34 -1.71 -1.83
C ILE A 11 -0.94 -2.39 -1.36
N ALA A 12 -1.00 -3.71 -1.42
CA ALA A 12 -2.17 -4.49 -1.02
C ALA A 12 -2.49 -4.32 0.47
N LEU A 13 -1.47 -4.34 1.35
CA LEU A 13 -1.63 -4.12 2.79
C LEU A 13 -2.25 -2.75 3.09
N LEU A 14 -1.69 -1.68 2.51
CA LEU A 14 -2.20 -0.32 2.70
C LEU A 14 -3.61 -0.16 2.15
N ALA A 15 -3.89 -0.77 1.00
CA ALA A 15 -5.20 -0.77 0.38
C ALA A 15 -6.26 -1.48 1.25
N ILE A 16 -5.95 -2.65 1.82
CA ILE A 16 -6.84 -3.38 2.72
C ILE A 16 -7.05 -2.60 4.01
N ALA A 17 -5.98 -2.17 4.67
CA ALA A 17 -6.07 -1.46 5.95
C ALA A 17 -6.91 -0.17 5.83
N SER A 18 -6.66 0.65 4.82
CA SER A 18 -7.43 1.87 4.54
C SER A 18 -8.86 1.64 4.05
N ALA A 19 -9.22 0.40 3.70
CA ALA A 19 -10.58 0.01 3.30
C ALA A 19 -11.28 -0.87 4.35
N THR A 20 -10.64 -1.06 5.51
CA THR A 20 -11.20 -1.84 6.61
C THR A 20 -11.99 -0.92 7.54
N GLU A 21 -13.23 -1.31 7.83
CA GLU A 21 -14.11 -0.63 8.78
C GLU A 21 -14.63 -1.63 9.82
N TRP A 22 -15.45 -1.16 10.76
CA TRP A 22 -16.04 -2.01 11.80
C TRP A 22 -16.90 -3.17 11.25
N THR A 23 -17.49 -3.02 10.06
CA THR A 23 -18.25 -4.08 9.38
C THR A 23 -17.38 -5.05 8.56
N GLY A 24 -16.05 -4.86 8.56
CA GLY A 24 -15.10 -5.69 7.80
C GLY A 24 -14.45 -4.97 6.62
N ILE A 25 -13.88 -5.77 5.72
CA ILE A 25 -13.06 -5.29 4.59
C ILE A 25 -13.97 -4.89 3.41
N LYS A 26 -13.93 -3.62 3.00
CA LYS A 26 -14.62 -3.16 1.78
C LYS A 26 -13.77 -3.47 0.54
N ARG A 27 -13.87 -4.69 0.02
CA ARG A 27 -13.04 -5.20 -1.11
C ARG A 27 -13.00 -4.26 -2.33
N LYS A 28 -14.15 -3.75 -2.77
CA LYS A 28 -14.22 -2.78 -3.88
C LYS A 28 -13.40 -1.52 -3.59
N GLN A 29 -13.46 -1.01 -2.36
CA GLN A 29 -12.70 0.17 -1.95
C GLN A 29 -11.20 -0.15 -1.88
N ALA A 30 -10.82 -1.35 -1.43
CA ALA A 30 -9.43 -1.78 -1.43
C ALA A 30 -8.83 -1.74 -2.84
N TYR A 31 -9.52 -2.26 -3.88
CA TYR A 31 -9.00 -2.15 -5.25
C TYR A 31 -8.87 -0.69 -5.75
N ILE A 32 -9.83 0.18 -5.39
CA ILE A 32 -9.77 1.61 -5.75
C ILE A 32 -8.56 2.28 -5.06
N ASN A 33 -8.35 1.97 -3.79
CA ASN A 33 -7.23 2.49 -3.02
C ASN A 33 -5.90 2.00 -3.61
N ALA A 34 -5.79 0.70 -3.90
CA ALA A 34 -4.62 0.09 -4.53
C ALA A 34 -4.28 0.74 -5.87
N ASN A 35 -5.27 0.93 -6.75
CA ASN A 35 -5.04 1.59 -8.03
C ASN A 35 -4.52 3.03 -7.85
N THR A 36 -5.04 3.75 -6.85
CA THR A 36 -4.57 5.09 -6.51
C THR A 36 -3.11 5.07 -6.07
N LEU A 37 -2.75 4.10 -5.21
CA LEU A 37 -1.39 3.92 -4.71
C LEU A 37 -0.41 3.54 -5.83
N ILE A 38 -0.80 2.64 -6.75
CA ILE A 38 0.02 2.24 -7.91
C ILE A 38 0.31 3.44 -8.81
N LEU A 39 -0.72 4.24 -9.12
CA LEU A 39 -0.57 5.40 -10.00
C LEU A 39 0.37 6.46 -9.41
N ALA A 40 0.29 6.68 -8.09
CA ALA A 40 1.22 7.59 -7.41
C ALA A 40 2.66 7.04 -7.41
N ASN A 41 2.84 5.74 -7.20
CA ASN A 41 4.17 5.13 -7.25
C ASN A 41 4.82 5.27 -8.64
N ILE A 42 4.06 5.00 -9.71
CA ILE A 42 4.51 5.20 -11.09
C ILE A 42 4.83 6.67 -11.35
N LYS A 43 3.98 7.60 -10.87
CA LYS A 43 4.26 9.03 -11.00
C LYS A 43 5.56 9.42 -10.28
N SER A 44 5.80 8.92 -9.07
CA SER A 44 7.05 9.13 -8.32
C SER A 44 8.27 8.63 -9.10
N ILE A 45 8.18 7.41 -9.65
CA ILE A 45 9.23 6.84 -10.49
C ILE A 45 9.51 7.72 -11.71
N ALA A 46 8.46 8.14 -12.43
CA ALA A 46 8.59 8.98 -13.62
C ALA A 46 9.20 10.37 -13.29
N THR A 47 8.95 10.89 -12.09
CA THR A 47 9.57 12.13 -11.62
C THR A 47 11.06 11.92 -11.28
N ARG A 48 11.40 10.79 -10.65
CA ARG A 48 12.80 10.46 -10.28
C ARG A 48 13.65 10.09 -11.50
N TYR A 49 13.04 9.41 -12.49
CA TYR A 49 13.68 8.90 -13.71
C TYR A 49 12.85 9.30 -14.95
N PRO A 50 12.96 10.56 -15.43
CA PRO A 50 12.18 11.05 -16.56
C PRO A 50 12.39 10.27 -17.87
N ASP A 51 13.55 9.63 -18.02
CA ASP A 51 13.93 8.77 -19.14
C ASP A 51 13.18 7.42 -19.15
N MET A 52 12.64 6.99 -18.00
CA MET A 52 11.86 5.75 -17.86
C MET A 52 10.36 5.95 -18.07
N LYS A 53 9.92 7.15 -18.47
CA LYS A 53 8.50 7.50 -18.59
C LYS A 53 7.75 6.54 -19.52
N GLY A 54 6.68 5.93 -19.02
CA GLY A 54 5.87 4.92 -19.70
C GLY A 54 6.44 3.49 -19.68
N LYS A 55 7.57 3.28 -18.98
CA LYS A 55 8.20 1.99 -18.72
C LYS A 55 8.66 1.87 -17.27
N GLU A 56 8.00 2.58 -16.37
CA GLU A 56 8.42 2.71 -14.98
C GLU A 56 8.53 1.35 -14.31
N ILE A 57 7.57 0.45 -14.57
CA ILE A 57 7.55 -0.90 -13.99
C ILE A 57 8.58 -1.80 -14.68
N GLU A 58 8.56 -1.81 -16.01
CA GLU A 58 9.40 -2.65 -16.86
C GLU A 58 10.91 -2.33 -16.66
N SER A 59 11.24 -1.10 -16.25
CA SER A 59 12.63 -0.69 -15.98
C SER A 59 13.18 -1.26 -14.67
N PHE A 60 12.31 -1.60 -13.70
CA PHE A 60 12.73 -2.24 -12.44
C PHE A 60 12.49 -3.75 -12.43
N PHE A 61 11.52 -4.22 -13.21
CA PHE A 61 11.20 -5.63 -13.38
C PHE A 61 11.06 -5.92 -14.88
N PRO A 62 12.16 -6.27 -15.58
CA PRO A 62 12.16 -6.47 -17.04
C PRO A 62 11.12 -7.48 -17.54
N ASP A 63 10.81 -8.49 -16.72
CA ASP A 63 9.85 -9.54 -17.04
C ASP A 63 8.41 -9.18 -16.66
N TRP A 64 8.17 -8.02 -16.05
CA TRP A 64 6.87 -7.62 -15.54
C TRP A 64 6.33 -6.43 -16.29
N THR A 65 5.09 -6.60 -16.75
CA THR A 65 4.30 -5.49 -17.28
C THR A 65 3.60 -4.75 -16.15
N GLN A 66 3.24 -3.49 -16.37
CA GLN A 66 2.34 -2.76 -15.48
C GLN A 66 1.04 -3.56 -15.19
N SER A 67 0.54 -4.33 -16.16
CA SER A 67 -0.62 -5.21 -16.00
C SER A 67 -0.33 -6.39 -15.04
N ALA A 68 0.85 -6.99 -15.10
CA ALA A 68 1.26 -8.05 -14.18
C ALA A 68 1.39 -7.53 -12.74
N TYR A 69 1.99 -6.35 -12.57
CA TYR A 69 2.10 -5.68 -11.27
C TYR A 69 0.73 -5.40 -10.63
N ARG A 70 -0.22 -4.88 -11.42
CA ARG A 70 -1.60 -4.64 -10.97
C ARG A 70 -2.34 -5.93 -10.61
N ARG A 71 -2.12 -6.99 -11.39
CA ARG A 71 -2.73 -8.31 -11.13
C ARG A 71 -2.23 -8.88 -9.81
N GLU A 72 -0.92 -8.85 -9.55
CA GLU A 72 -0.39 -9.40 -8.30
C GLU A 72 -0.86 -8.61 -7.07
N VAL A 73 -0.95 -7.28 -7.14
CA VAL A 73 -1.58 -6.47 -6.08
C VAL A 73 -3.02 -6.92 -5.84
N LYS A 74 -3.79 -7.16 -6.91
CA LYS A 74 -5.17 -7.66 -6.80
C LYS A 74 -5.21 -9.05 -6.14
N ASP A 75 -4.33 -9.96 -6.52
CA ASP A 75 -4.28 -11.33 -5.97
C ASP A 75 -3.95 -11.31 -4.46
N HIS A 76 -3.04 -10.42 -4.03
CA HIS A 76 -2.78 -10.20 -2.61
C HIS A 76 -4.00 -9.63 -1.86
N ILE A 77 -4.72 -8.69 -2.46
CA ILE A 77 -5.96 -8.13 -1.87
C ILE A 77 -7.01 -9.24 -1.71
N ASP A 78 -7.18 -10.10 -2.72
CA ASP A 78 -8.14 -11.20 -2.68
C ASP A 78 -7.81 -12.19 -1.57
N ALA A 79 -6.55 -12.63 -1.49
CA ALA A 79 -6.09 -13.54 -0.45
C ALA A 79 -6.33 -12.97 0.96
N MET A 80 -6.08 -11.68 1.18
CA MET A 80 -6.34 -11.03 2.47
C MET A 80 -7.82 -10.81 2.74
N ALA A 81 -8.61 -10.46 1.72
CA ALA A 81 -10.03 -10.19 1.85
C ALA A 81 -10.86 -11.45 2.05
N ASP A 82 -10.35 -12.62 1.68
CA ASP A 82 -10.95 -13.93 1.97
C ASP A 82 -10.64 -14.42 3.40
N GLY A 83 -9.62 -13.86 4.06
CA GLY A 83 -9.28 -14.08 5.46
C GLY A 83 -9.50 -12.83 6.33
N PRO A 84 -10.75 -12.39 6.56
CA PRO A 84 -11.03 -11.09 7.18
C PRO A 84 -10.54 -10.94 8.61
N ASP A 85 -10.25 -12.02 9.33
CA ASP A 85 -9.66 -11.93 10.67
C ASP A 85 -8.15 -11.62 10.65
N LEU A 86 -7.48 -11.80 9.50
CA LEU A 86 -6.07 -11.46 9.34
C LEU A 86 -5.80 -9.98 9.62
N VAL A 87 -6.75 -9.08 9.32
CA VAL A 87 -6.55 -7.63 9.53
C VAL A 87 -6.54 -7.20 10.99
N LYS A 88 -6.79 -8.13 11.92
CA LYS A 88 -6.73 -7.94 13.37
C LYS A 88 -5.48 -8.56 13.99
N THR A 89 -4.68 -9.32 13.23
CA THR A 89 -3.47 -9.95 13.78
C THR A 89 -2.37 -8.92 13.98
N LYS A 90 -1.52 -9.15 14.98
CA LYS A 90 -0.39 -8.27 15.27
C LYS A 90 0.56 -8.18 14.09
N GLU A 91 0.79 -9.30 13.41
CA GLU A 91 1.68 -9.42 12.25
C GLU A 91 1.20 -8.55 11.09
N PHE A 92 -0.10 -8.63 10.75
CA PHE A 92 -0.67 -7.79 9.70
C PHE A 92 -0.51 -6.31 10.03
N LEU A 93 -0.82 -5.90 11.26
CA LEU A 93 -0.77 -4.50 11.65
C LEU A 93 0.67 -3.96 11.67
N ILE A 94 1.65 -4.75 12.12
CA ILE A 94 3.08 -4.37 12.04
C ILE A 94 3.51 -4.22 10.59
N ASP A 95 3.10 -5.15 9.72
CA ASP A 95 3.43 -5.11 8.30
C ASP A 95 2.80 -3.89 7.60
N VAL A 96 1.57 -3.52 7.95
CA VAL A 96 0.94 -2.28 7.46
C VAL A 96 1.73 -1.05 7.91
N ALA A 97 2.12 -0.96 9.19
CA ALA A 97 2.86 0.18 9.71
C ALA A 97 4.23 0.34 9.04
N ARG A 98 4.97 -0.76 8.86
CA ARG A 98 6.25 -0.77 8.11
C ARG A 98 6.04 -0.42 6.64
N GLY A 99 5.06 -1.07 6.01
CA GLY A 99 4.71 -0.83 4.62
C GLY A 99 4.30 0.61 4.34
N ALA A 100 3.69 1.29 5.31
CA ALA A 100 3.32 2.70 5.19
C ALA A 100 4.57 3.60 5.11
N ALA A 101 5.56 3.37 5.99
CA ALA A 101 6.83 4.11 5.95
C ALA A 101 7.61 3.82 4.66
N ASP A 102 7.67 2.56 4.23
CA ASP A 102 8.33 2.16 2.99
C ASP A 102 7.65 2.77 1.76
N TYR A 103 6.31 2.79 1.73
CA TYR A 103 5.55 3.38 0.62
C TYR A 103 5.83 4.88 0.50
N ASP A 104 5.85 5.58 1.64
CA ASP A 104 6.09 7.02 1.70
C ASP A 104 7.46 7.37 1.13
N TYR A 105 8.50 6.72 1.66
CA TYR A 105 9.87 6.87 1.19
C TYR A 105 10.04 6.63 -0.33
N GLN A 106 9.27 5.70 -0.90
CA GLN A 106 9.38 5.35 -2.31
C GLN A 106 8.52 6.23 -3.24
N THR A 107 7.45 6.83 -2.72
CA THR A 107 6.41 7.49 -3.53
C THR A 107 6.39 9.02 -3.39
N CYS A 108 7.29 9.60 -2.59
CA CYS A 108 7.28 11.02 -2.24
C CYS A 108 7.93 11.99 -3.25
N GLU A 109 8.33 11.55 -4.45
CA GLU A 109 9.21 12.33 -5.33
C GLU A 109 8.53 13.46 -6.12
N PHE A 110 7.19 13.56 -6.10
CA PHE A 110 6.46 14.58 -6.86
C PHE A 110 5.82 15.63 -5.94
N ASP A 111 5.91 16.91 -6.31
CA ASP A 111 5.53 18.06 -5.46
C ASP A 111 4.12 17.97 -4.84
N SER A 112 3.16 17.44 -5.61
CA SER A 112 1.77 17.31 -5.16
C SER A 112 1.51 16.06 -4.30
N TYR A 113 2.54 15.30 -3.93
CA TYR A 113 2.38 14.06 -3.16
C TYR A 113 1.81 14.29 -1.74
N PRO A 114 2.27 15.28 -0.95
CA PRO A 114 1.75 15.48 0.41
C PRO A 114 0.24 15.72 0.48
N SER A 115 -0.33 16.34 -0.56
CA SER A 115 -1.78 16.57 -0.69
C SER A 115 -2.50 15.54 -1.56
N SER A 116 -1.80 14.49 -2.00
CA SER A 116 -2.37 13.48 -2.90
C SER A 116 -3.29 12.52 -2.18
N LYS A 117 -4.26 11.96 -2.92
CA LYS A 117 -5.12 10.90 -2.40
C LYS A 117 -4.32 9.65 -1.97
N ALA A 118 -3.19 9.37 -2.62
CA ALA A 118 -2.33 8.26 -2.25
C ALA A 118 -1.70 8.45 -0.87
N ASN A 119 -1.20 9.66 -0.56
CA ASN A 119 -0.67 9.98 0.76
C ASN A 119 -1.76 9.86 1.84
N LEU A 120 -2.98 10.37 1.58
CA LEU A 120 -4.09 10.22 2.54
C LEU A 120 -4.49 8.75 2.79
N ILE A 121 -4.42 7.91 1.75
CA ILE A 121 -4.68 6.46 1.89
C ILE A 121 -3.59 5.80 2.75
N GLN A 122 -2.32 6.10 2.50
CA GLN A 122 -1.19 5.58 3.28
C GLN A 122 -1.29 6.02 4.76
N LEU A 123 -1.60 7.29 5.02
CA LEU A 123 -1.75 7.83 6.37
C LEU A 123 -2.90 7.16 7.12
N ASN A 124 -4.03 6.93 6.44
CA ASN A 124 -5.16 6.22 7.03
C ASN A 124 -4.78 4.76 7.38
N ALA A 125 -4.09 4.06 6.48
CA ALA A 125 -3.60 2.71 6.76
C ALA A 125 -2.64 2.67 7.96
N ALA A 126 -1.72 3.63 8.07
CA ALA A 126 -0.81 3.76 9.20
C ALA A 126 -1.57 4.05 10.51
N ALA A 127 -2.56 4.94 10.47
CA ALA A 127 -3.41 5.27 11.62
C ALA A 127 -4.24 4.06 12.08
N TYR A 128 -4.84 3.31 11.14
CA TYR A 128 -5.54 2.06 11.42
C TYR A 128 -4.61 1.06 12.14
N ALA A 129 -3.41 0.84 11.60
CA ALA A 129 -2.44 -0.07 12.18
C ALA A 129 -2.00 0.35 13.59
N GLY A 130 -1.67 1.63 13.78
CA GLY A 130 -1.25 2.17 15.07
C GLY A 130 -2.34 2.04 16.13
N TYR A 131 -3.57 2.43 15.79
CA TYR A 131 -4.72 2.33 16.70
C TYR A 131 -4.98 0.87 17.11
N LYS A 132 -5.00 -0.06 16.15
CA LYS A 132 -5.27 -1.47 16.45
C LYS A 132 -4.14 -2.17 17.18
N LEU A 133 -2.88 -1.78 16.95
CA LEU A 133 -1.76 -2.26 17.75
C LEU A 133 -1.84 -1.78 19.19
N ALA A 134 -2.25 -0.53 19.41
CA ALA A 134 -2.47 0.01 20.75
C ALA A 134 -3.57 -0.78 21.49
N ASP A 135 -4.72 -1.01 20.85
CA ASP A 135 -5.82 -1.84 21.38
C ASP A 135 -5.31 -3.22 21.85
N LEU A 136 -4.43 -3.86 21.05
CA LEU A 136 -3.86 -5.18 21.36
C LEU A 136 -2.86 -5.15 22.51
N VAL A 137 -2.08 -4.08 22.66
CA VAL A 137 -1.08 -3.95 23.74
C VAL A 137 -1.75 -3.62 25.06
N GLU A 138 -2.73 -2.71 25.07
CA GLU A 138 -3.49 -2.35 26.27
C GLU A 138 -4.37 -3.51 26.75
N GLY A 139 -4.96 -4.28 25.84
CA GLY A 139 -5.74 -5.48 26.17
C GLY A 139 -4.93 -6.65 26.75
N VAL A 140 -3.60 -6.62 26.70
CA VAL A 140 -2.71 -7.60 27.35
C VAL A 140 -2.33 -7.18 28.78
N ALA A 141 -2.53 -5.90 29.13
CA ALA A 141 -2.23 -5.35 30.44
C ALA A 141 -3.43 -5.33 31.41
N ALA A 142 -4.61 -5.78 30.96
CA ALA A 142 -5.84 -5.90 31.75
C ALA A 142 -6.11 -7.37 32.12
#